data_AF-A0A8T7F5V5-F1
#
_entry.id   AF-A0A8T7F5V5-F1
#
_cell.length_a   1.000
_cell.length_b   1.000
_cell.length_c   1.000
_cell.angle_alpha   90.00
_cell.angle_beta   90.00
_cell.angle_gamma   90.00
#
_symmetry.space_group_name_H-M   'P 1'
#
loop_
_entity.id
_entity.type
_entity.pdbx_description
1 polymer ?
#
loop_
_entity_poly.entity_id
_entity_poly.type
_entity_poly.pdbx_seq_one_letter_code
_entity_poly.pdbx_strand_id
1 'polypeptide(L)'
;MTDMPIGENGAETRPHDAAMPIMVLASIIGGLVIGTLLWVSWLYYYIPFLSPLFAAAVAVWYMGKVIHFTRINNLALVTICGVLISLLLYGTLWVGRYFYTMGQLREDLRTVVEEESLDVTLDDATADRLINDYFEDETGQRGFIGYAMLEAEDGMTIKPTRSTVGSRQETNIGTPLTVLYWVIEIGLILRMVVLMSRANAKKYHRAAVSSPAEAL
;
A
#
# COMPACT_ATOMS: atom_id res chain seq x y z
N MET A 1 27.47 -16.58 -59.09
CA MET A 1 28.45 -16.14 -58.07
C MET A 1 28.42 -14.63 -58.11
N THR A 2 27.84 -13.90 -57.16
CA THR A 2 27.80 -14.08 -55.70
C THR A 2 26.55 -13.35 -55.16
N ASP A 3 25.67 -14.08 -54.46
CA ASP A 3 25.37 -13.95 -53.03
C ASP A 3 24.60 -12.67 -52.67
N MET A 4 23.27 -12.76 -52.66
CA MET A 4 22.39 -13.05 -51.51
C MET A 4 21.95 -11.77 -50.77
N PRO A 5 20.67 -11.36 -50.89
CA PRO A 5 20.12 -10.32 -50.05
C PRO A 5 19.92 -10.86 -48.64
N ILE A 6 20.59 -10.24 -47.67
CA ILE A 6 20.32 -10.42 -46.25
C ILE A 6 18.92 -9.85 -46.02
N GLY A 7 17.93 -10.74 -45.96
CA GLY A 7 16.61 -10.41 -45.45
C GLY A 7 16.74 -10.11 -43.97
N GLU A 8 16.84 -8.83 -43.62
CA GLU A 8 16.57 -8.35 -42.28
C GLU A 8 15.13 -8.73 -41.95
N ASN A 9 14.96 -9.88 -41.33
CA ASN A 9 13.81 -10.20 -40.50
C ASN A 9 13.87 -9.25 -39.30
N GLY A 10 13.52 -7.99 -39.52
CA GLY A 10 13.21 -7.05 -38.45
C GLY A 10 12.08 -7.68 -37.66
N ALA A 11 12.42 -8.28 -36.53
CA ALA A 11 11.46 -8.79 -35.56
C ALA A 11 10.69 -7.58 -35.04
N GLU A 12 9.65 -7.21 -35.77
CA GLU A 12 8.70 -6.18 -35.41
C GLU A 12 8.00 -6.70 -34.15
N THR A 13 8.57 -6.35 -32.99
CA THR A 13 8.03 -6.73 -31.68
C THR A 13 6.60 -6.26 -31.66
N ARG A 14 5.66 -7.19 -31.55
CA ARG A 14 4.25 -6.83 -31.57
C ARG A 14 4.02 -5.84 -30.43
N PRO A 15 3.34 -4.72 -30.66
CA PRO A 15 3.15 -3.68 -29.64
C PRO A 15 2.50 -4.19 -28.34
N HIS A 16 1.89 -5.39 -28.38
CA HIS A 16 1.32 -6.07 -27.22
C HIS A 16 2.36 -6.70 -26.27
N ASP A 17 3.55 -7.07 -26.75
CA ASP A 17 4.54 -7.79 -25.94
C ASP A 17 5.23 -6.84 -24.96
N ALA A 18 5.43 -5.58 -25.35
CA ALA A 18 5.98 -4.54 -24.47
C ALA A 18 4.95 -3.96 -23.49
N ALA A 19 3.65 -4.04 -23.81
CA ALA A 19 2.61 -3.42 -22.99
C ALA A 19 2.45 -4.12 -21.62
N MET A 20 2.54 -5.46 -21.60
CA MET A 20 2.40 -6.25 -20.38
C MET A 20 3.43 -5.89 -19.30
N PRO A 21 4.76 -5.92 -19.57
CA PRO A 21 5.75 -5.56 -18.56
C PRO A 21 5.61 -4.10 -18.10
N ILE A 22 5.24 -3.17 -18.99
CA ILE A 22 5.00 -1.77 -18.62
C ILE A 22 3.85 -1.65 -17.62
N MET A 23 2.76 -2.39 -17.82
CA MET A 23 1.60 -2.36 -16.93
C MET A 23 1.92 -2.93 -15.54
N VAL A 24 2.70 -4.02 -15.48
CA VAL A 24 3.15 -4.61 -14.21
C VAL A 24 4.06 -3.64 -13.47
N LEU A 25 5.06 -3.06 -14.15
CA LEU A 25 5.97 -2.06 -13.58
C LEU A 25 5.22 -0.83 -13.07
N ALA A 26 4.28 -0.31 -13.87
CA ALA A 26 3.43 0.81 -13.46
C ALA A 26 2.60 0.47 -12.22
N SER A 27 2.07 -0.75 -12.12
CA SER A 27 1.32 -1.19 -10.94
C SER A 27 2.18 -1.24 -9.69
N ILE A 28 3.44 -1.70 -9.82
CA ILE A 28 4.41 -1.73 -8.72
C ILE A 28 4.74 -0.32 -8.25
N ILE A 29 5.18 0.54 -9.17
CA ILE A 29 5.57 1.92 -8.88
C ILE A 29 4.39 2.70 -8.31
N GLY A 30 3.22 2.58 -8.95
CA GLY A 30 1.99 3.24 -8.49
C GLY A 30 1.58 2.80 -7.09
N GLY A 31 1.66 1.50 -6.78
CA GLY A 31 1.35 0.97 -5.45
C GLY A 31 2.26 1.54 -4.37
N LEU A 32 3.57 1.54 -4.62
CA LEU A 32 4.57 2.07 -3.69
C LEU A 32 4.42 3.59 -3.49
N VAL A 33 4.25 4.36 -4.57
CA VAL A 33 4.11 5.82 -4.49
C VAL A 33 2.82 6.21 -3.77
N ILE A 34 1.68 5.63 -4.15
CA ILE A 34 0.39 5.93 -3.51
C ILE A 34 0.41 5.47 -2.05
N GLY A 35 0.97 4.29 -1.75
CA GLY A 35 1.14 3.79 -0.39
C GLY A 35 2.00 4.70 0.49
N THR A 36 3.10 5.22 -0.06
CA THR A 36 3.97 6.19 0.64
C THR A 36 3.22 7.50 0.93
N LEU A 37 2.47 8.03 -0.05
CA LEU A 37 1.65 9.23 0.15
C LEU A 37 0.59 9.03 1.22
N LEU A 38 -0.01 7.85 1.28
CA LEU A 38 -0.97 7.48 2.33
C LEU A 38 -0.33 7.41 3.70
N TRP A 39 0.85 6.82 3.81
CA TRP A 39 1.62 6.80 5.05
C TRP A 39 1.96 8.22 5.52
N VAL A 40 2.42 9.10 4.62
CA VAL A 40 2.67 10.51 4.97
C VAL A 40 1.38 11.21 5.39
N SER A 41 0.27 10.99 4.66
CA SER A 41 -1.03 11.55 5.03
C SER A 41 -1.51 11.09 6.41
N TRP A 42 -1.21 9.85 6.78
CA TRP A 42 -1.55 9.28 8.09
C TRP A 42 -0.88 10.06 9.23
N LEU A 43 0.34 10.58 9.03
CA LEU A 43 1.04 11.39 10.03
C LEU A 43 0.32 12.72 10.35
N TYR A 44 -0.41 13.30 9.40
CA TYR A 44 -0.99 14.64 9.54
C TYR A 44 -2.51 14.64 9.75
N TYR A 45 -3.24 13.72 9.11
CA TYR A 45 -4.70 13.73 9.04
C TYR A 45 -5.23 12.34 9.35
N TYR A 46 -5.17 11.93 10.62
CA TYR A 46 -5.69 10.63 11.03
C TYR A 46 -7.23 10.61 10.98
N ILE A 47 -7.78 10.26 9.81
CA ILE A 47 -9.19 9.93 9.60
C ILE A 47 -9.27 8.46 9.14
N PRO A 48 -9.45 7.50 10.07
CA PRO A 48 -9.39 6.07 9.78
C PRO A 48 -10.32 5.65 8.65
N PHE A 49 -11.55 6.14 8.65
CA PHE A 49 -12.57 5.72 7.67
C PHE A 49 -12.42 6.34 6.28
N LEU A 50 -11.84 7.54 6.17
CA LEU A 50 -11.77 8.25 4.90
C LEU A 50 -10.53 7.87 4.09
N SER A 51 -9.46 7.46 4.78
CA SER A 51 -8.16 7.13 4.17
C SER A 51 -8.26 5.95 3.17
N PRO A 52 -8.87 4.79 3.48
CA PRO A 52 -9.00 3.67 2.53
C PRO A 52 -9.79 4.02 1.27
N LEU A 53 -10.87 4.81 1.41
CA LEU A 53 -11.70 5.21 0.28
C LEU A 53 -10.96 6.18 -0.63
N PHE A 54 -10.23 7.13 -0.04
CA PHE A 54 -9.39 8.06 -0.79
C PHE A 54 -8.26 7.32 -1.52
N ALA A 55 -7.58 6.40 -0.82
CA ALA A 55 -6.56 5.51 -1.38
C ALA A 55 -7.06 4.75 -2.60
N ALA A 56 -8.23 4.10 -2.45
CA ALA A 56 -8.86 3.34 -3.52
C ALA A 56 -9.22 4.23 -4.71
N ALA A 57 -9.76 5.43 -4.47
CA ALA A 57 -10.10 6.37 -5.53
C ALA A 57 -8.86 6.82 -6.34
N VAL A 58 -7.76 7.16 -5.65
CA VAL A 58 -6.49 7.54 -6.29
C VAL A 58 -5.91 6.37 -7.08
N ALA A 59 -5.91 5.16 -6.51
CA ALA A 59 -5.43 3.95 -7.17
C ALA A 59 -6.26 3.62 -8.43
N VAL A 60 -7.59 3.74 -8.37
CA VAL A 60 -8.49 3.55 -9.52
C VAL A 60 -8.21 4.57 -10.62
N TRP A 61 -8.07 5.85 -10.25
CA TRP A 61 -7.77 6.91 -11.21
C TRP A 61 -6.43 6.66 -11.91
N TYR A 62 -5.39 6.34 -11.13
CA TYR A 62 -4.07 5.99 -11.63
C TYR A 62 -4.13 4.78 -12.58
N MET A 63 -4.78 3.70 -12.16
CA MET A 63 -4.89 2.49 -12.96
C MET A 63 -5.68 2.72 -14.26
N GLY A 64 -6.69 3.59 -14.22
CA GLY A 64 -7.40 4.04 -15.42
C GLY A 64 -6.48 4.70 -16.44
N LYS A 65 -5.51 5.53 -16.00
CA LYS A 65 -4.50 6.14 -16.87
C LYS A 65 -3.54 5.11 -17.44
N VAL A 66 -3.06 4.16 -16.63
CA VAL A 66 -2.17 3.08 -17.07
C VAL A 66 -2.84 2.20 -18.12
N ILE A 67 -4.10 1.80 -17.91
CA ILE A 67 -4.88 1.01 -18.87
C ILE A 67 -5.05 1.77 -20.18
N HIS A 68 -5.36 3.07 -20.10
CA HIS A 68 -5.51 3.90 -21.29
C HIS A 68 -4.21 3.98 -22.10
N PHE A 69 -3.08 4.20 -21.42
CA PHE A 69 -1.78 4.33 -22.04
C PHE A 69 -1.28 3.02 -22.67
N THR A 70 -1.45 1.90 -21.97
CA THR A 70 -0.99 0.58 -22.42
C THR A 70 -1.91 -0.07 -23.46
N ARG A 71 -3.16 0.42 -23.58
CA ARG A 71 -4.21 -0.13 -24.46
C ARG A 71 -4.48 -1.62 -24.25
N ILE A 72 -4.21 -2.14 -23.05
CA ILE A 72 -4.43 -3.56 -22.74
C ILE A 72 -5.89 -3.80 -22.38
N ASN A 73 -6.51 -4.73 -23.11
CA ASN A 73 -7.90 -5.15 -22.88
C ASN A 73 -8.01 -6.50 -22.14
N ASN A 74 -6.89 -7.08 -21.70
CA ASN A 74 -6.88 -8.36 -20.98
C ASN A 74 -7.39 -8.16 -19.54
N LEU A 75 -8.63 -8.59 -19.30
CA LEU A 75 -9.31 -8.45 -18.01
C LEU A 75 -8.59 -9.19 -16.87
N ALA A 76 -7.96 -10.33 -17.16
CA ALA A 76 -7.21 -11.09 -16.17
C ALA A 76 -5.97 -10.32 -15.73
N LEU A 77 -5.21 -9.76 -16.67
CA LEU A 77 -4.03 -8.94 -16.34
C LEU A 77 -4.40 -7.69 -15.54
N VAL A 78 -5.48 -7.00 -15.93
CA VAL A 78 -6.02 -5.85 -15.18
C VAL A 78 -6.38 -6.24 -13.75
N THR A 79 -6.97 -7.43 -13.56
CA THR A 79 -7.35 -7.92 -12.24
C THR A 79 -6.11 -8.22 -11.38
N ILE A 80 -5.12 -8.92 -11.94
CA ILE A 80 -3.85 -9.24 -11.24
C ILE A 80 -3.13 -7.95 -10.85
N CYS A 81 -3.00 -7.01 -11.77
CA CYS A 81 -2.37 -5.72 -11.51
C CYS A 81 -3.14 -4.89 -10.48
N GLY A 82 -4.48 -4.94 -10.51
CA GLY A 82 -5.36 -4.33 -9.52
C GLY A 82 -5.20 -4.92 -8.12
N VAL A 83 -5.03 -6.23 -8.01
CA VAL A 83 -4.70 -6.89 -6.72
C VAL A 83 -3.30 -6.47 -6.26
N LEU A 84 -2.32 -6.49 -7.17
CA LEU A 84 -0.93 -6.14 -6.86
C LEU A 84 -0.82 -4.71 -6.32
N ILE A 85 -1.45 -3.73 -6.98
CA ILE A 85 -1.42 -2.33 -6.52
C ILE A 85 -2.10 -2.17 -5.15
N SER A 86 -3.20 -2.88 -4.88
CA SER A 86 -3.87 -2.84 -3.58
C SER A 86 -3.01 -3.44 -2.46
N LEU A 87 -2.35 -4.57 -2.72
CA LEU A 87 -1.44 -5.19 -1.76
C LEU A 87 -0.22 -4.32 -1.48
N LEU A 88 0.38 -3.73 -2.50
CA LEU A 88 1.54 -2.84 -2.34
C LEU A 88 1.17 -1.55 -1.62
N LEU A 89 0.02 -0.95 -1.95
CA LEU A 89 -0.48 0.24 -1.28
C LEU A 89 -0.66 -0.01 0.21
N TYR A 90 -1.36 -1.09 0.57
CA TYR A 90 -1.62 -1.41 1.96
C TYR A 90 -0.37 -1.89 2.70
N GLY A 91 0.47 -2.69 2.05
CA GLY A 91 1.75 -3.14 2.59
C GLY A 91 2.70 -1.98 2.87
N THR A 92 2.81 -1.02 1.94
CA THR A 92 3.66 0.17 2.13
C THR A 92 3.17 1.02 3.30
N LEU A 93 1.85 1.18 3.46
CA LEU A 93 1.27 1.88 4.61
C LEU A 93 1.70 1.23 5.93
N TRP A 94 1.57 -0.09 6.04
CA TRP A 94 1.92 -0.84 7.25
C TRP A 94 3.41 -0.85 7.54
N VAL A 95 4.24 -1.07 6.51
CA VAL A 95 5.69 -1.04 6.64
C VAL A 95 6.18 0.35 7.04
N GLY A 96 5.59 1.41 6.46
CA GLY A 96 5.88 2.80 6.85
C GLY A 96 5.54 3.07 8.31
N ARG A 97 4.36 2.62 8.78
CA ARG A 97 3.96 2.73 10.19
C ARG A 97 4.93 2.00 11.11
N TYR A 98 5.29 0.77 10.77
CA TYR A 98 6.25 -0.01 11.54
C TYR A 98 7.60 0.71 11.69
N PHE A 99 8.21 1.18 10.60
CA PHE A 99 9.49 1.87 10.68
C PHE A 99 9.40 3.21 11.41
N TYR A 100 8.29 3.93 11.27
CA TYR A 100 8.05 5.15 12.03
C TYR A 100 7.98 4.87 13.53
N THR A 101 7.20 3.87 13.95
CA THR A 101 7.09 3.47 15.37
C THR A 101 8.42 2.97 15.92
N MET A 102 9.17 2.15 15.18
CA MET A 102 10.53 1.74 15.58
C MET A 102 11.43 2.96 15.79
N GLY A 103 11.34 3.97 14.93
CA GLY A 103 12.08 5.22 15.09
C GLY A 103 11.71 5.98 16.37
N GLN A 104 10.41 6.11 16.66
CA GLN A 104 9.92 6.77 17.88
C GLN A 104 10.34 6.02 19.14
N LEU A 105 10.16 4.70 19.19
CA LEU A 105 10.55 3.90 20.35
C LEU A 105 12.05 3.97 20.64
N ARG A 106 12.90 4.06 19.60
CA ARG A 106 14.34 4.28 19.79
C ARG A 106 14.64 5.63 20.43
N GLU A 107 13.93 6.68 20.00
CA GLU A 107 14.08 8.04 20.55
C GLU A 107 13.57 8.12 21.99
N ASP A 108 12.44 7.47 22.28
CA ASP A 108 11.88 7.38 23.63
C ASP A 108 12.84 6.63 24.58
N LEU A 109 13.39 5.49 24.15
CA LEU A 109 14.39 4.75 24.92
C LEU A 109 15.65 5.58 25.20
N ARG A 110 16.13 6.33 24.21
CA ARG A 110 17.28 7.24 24.39
C ARG A 110 16.98 8.32 25.42
N THR A 111 15.80 8.92 25.34
CA THR A 111 15.37 9.97 26.28
C THR A 111 15.32 9.42 27.70
N VAL A 112 14.77 8.22 27.91
CA VAL A 112 14.71 7.59 29.25
C VAL A 112 16.12 7.30 29.79
N VAL A 113 17.03 6.78 28.96
CA VAL A 113 18.42 6.50 29.37
C VAL A 113 19.16 7.79 29.77
N GLU A 114 18.96 8.87 29.02
CA GLU A 114 19.53 10.18 29.33
C GLU A 114 18.94 10.78 30.62
N GLU A 115 17.62 10.69 30.82
CA GLU A 115 16.94 11.21 32.01
C GLU A 115 17.33 10.44 33.28
N GLU A 116 17.47 9.11 33.20
CA GLU A 116 17.89 8.27 34.32
C GLU A 116 19.39 8.34 34.62
N SER A 117 20.17 9.14 33.86
CA SER A 117 21.62 9.29 34.01
C SER A 117 22.35 7.94 33.99
N LEU A 118 21.85 6.99 33.21
CA LEU A 118 22.52 5.71 33.01
C LEU A 118 23.77 5.96 32.17
N ASP A 119 24.94 5.55 32.66
CA ASP A 119 26.24 5.71 31.98
C ASP A 119 26.40 4.70 30.82
N VAL A 120 25.33 4.50 30.06
CA VAL A 120 25.21 3.51 28.98
C VAL A 120 24.87 4.26 27.70
N THR A 121 25.79 4.24 26.73
CA THR A 121 25.49 4.71 25.38
C THR A 121 24.62 3.67 24.67
N LEU A 122 23.37 4.02 24.36
CA LEU A 122 22.43 3.12 23.69
C LEU A 122 22.72 3.08 22.18
N ASP A 123 23.41 2.03 21.74
CA ASP A 123 23.60 1.71 20.31
C ASP A 123 22.25 1.33 19.66
N ASP A 124 22.09 1.63 18.37
CA ASP A 124 20.87 1.35 17.60
C ASP A 124 20.53 -0.15 17.61
N ALA A 125 21.55 -1.01 17.52
CA ALA A 125 21.36 -2.46 17.55
C ALA A 125 20.86 -2.96 18.92
N THR A 126 21.23 -2.29 20.01
CA THR A 126 20.75 -2.61 21.35
C THR A 126 19.32 -2.13 21.53
N ALA A 127 19.00 -0.92 21.08
CA ALA A 127 17.64 -0.40 21.08
C ALA A 127 16.68 -1.31 20.29
N ASP A 128 17.10 -1.77 19.11
CA ASP A 128 16.31 -2.71 18.30
C ASP A 128 16.06 -4.05 18.98
N ARG A 129 17.04 -4.56 19.74
CA ARG A 129 16.84 -5.79 20.52
C ARG A 129 15.82 -5.58 21.63
N LEU A 130 15.96 -4.50 22.40
CA LEU A 130 15.02 -4.18 23.48
C LEU A 130 13.60 -3.99 22.97
N ILE A 131 13.41 -3.30 21.84
CA ILE A 131 12.07 -3.12 21.23
C ILE A 131 11.50 -4.47 20.76
N ASN A 132 12.34 -5.34 20.16
CA ASN A 132 11.87 -6.67 19.74
C ASN A 132 11.56 -7.58 20.93
N ASP A 133 12.35 -7.51 22.00
CA ASP A 133 12.09 -8.25 23.24
C ASP A 133 10.78 -7.75 23.87
N TYR A 134 10.54 -6.43 23.89
CA TYR A 134 9.25 -5.85 24.30
C TYR A 134 8.08 -6.38 23.47
N PHE A 135 8.20 -6.43 22.13
CA PHE A 135 7.16 -7.02 21.29
C PHE A 135 6.93 -8.50 21.59
N GLU A 136 7.99 -9.27 21.85
CA GLU A 136 7.86 -10.68 22.20
C GLU A 136 7.22 -10.88 23.57
N ASP A 137 7.54 -10.04 24.55
CA ASP A 137 6.97 -10.13 25.90
C ASP A 137 5.47 -9.81 25.88
N GLU A 138 5.05 -8.81 25.12
CA GLU A 138 3.64 -8.43 25.01
C GLU A 138 2.83 -9.38 24.12
N THR A 139 3.39 -9.78 22.96
CA THR A 139 2.61 -10.46 21.90
C THR A 139 3.05 -11.89 21.61
N GLY A 140 4.16 -12.33 22.18
CA GLY A 140 4.81 -13.61 21.86
C GLY A 140 5.52 -13.63 20.50
N GLN A 141 5.64 -12.49 19.80
CA GLN A 141 6.26 -12.38 18.48
C GLN A 141 7.20 -11.17 18.39
N ARG A 142 8.27 -11.29 17.60
CA ARG A 142 9.23 -10.19 17.35
C ARG A 142 8.93 -9.46 16.03
N GLY A 143 9.57 -8.31 15.85
CA GLY A 143 9.62 -7.57 14.58
C GLY A 143 8.26 -7.07 14.11
N PHE A 144 8.05 -7.07 12.79
CA PHE A 144 6.82 -6.55 12.17
C PHE A 144 5.56 -7.27 12.63
N ILE A 145 5.63 -8.59 12.87
CA ILE A 145 4.47 -9.38 13.32
C ILE A 145 4.11 -8.99 14.76
N GLY A 146 5.11 -8.91 15.65
CA GLY A 146 4.91 -8.46 17.02
C GLY A 146 4.32 -7.05 17.09
N TYR A 147 4.86 -6.12 16.30
CA TYR A 147 4.29 -4.78 16.16
C TYR A 147 2.82 -4.80 15.70
N ALA A 148 2.49 -5.59 14.66
CA ALA A 148 1.12 -5.64 14.15
C ALA A 148 0.14 -6.27 15.16
N MET A 149 0.61 -7.22 15.98
CA MET A 149 -0.18 -7.80 17.07
C MET A 149 -0.38 -6.80 18.21
N LEU A 150 0.68 -6.08 18.61
CA LEU A 150 0.61 -5.05 19.64
C LEU A 150 -0.38 -3.95 19.23
N GLU A 151 -0.30 -3.47 17.99
CA GLU A 151 -1.28 -2.50 17.45
C GLU A 151 -2.71 -3.06 17.37
N ALA A 152 -2.85 -4.38 17.23
CA ALA A 152 -4.18 -4.99 17.26
C ALA A 152 -4.73 -5.00 18.69
N GLU A 153 -3.89 -5.29 19.69
CA GLU A 153 -4.21 -5.34 21.13
C GLU A 153 -4.51 -3.95 21.71
N ASP A 154 -3.65 -2.97 21.42
CA ASP A 154 -3.88 -1.56 21.72
C ASP A 154 -5.18 -1.06 21.07
N GLY A 155 -5.53 -1.68 19.94
CA GLY A 155 -6.74 -1.45 19.19
C GLY A 155 -6.80 -0.05 18.59
N MET A 156 -7.85 0.19 17.81
CA MET A 156 -8.07 1.55 17.30
C MET A 156 -8.64 2.43 18.41
N THR A 157 -7.77 3.16 19.08
CA THR A 157 -8.18 4.25 19.96
C THR A 157 -8.74 5.39 19.11
N ILE A 158 -10.06 5.43 18.97
CA ILE A 158 -10.75 6.58 18.37
C ILE A 158 -10.58 7.74 19.35
N LYS A 159 -9.55 8.57 19.14
CA LYS A 159 -9.43 9.86 19.84
C LYS A 159 -10.54 10.77 19.30
N PRO A 160 -11.60 11.10 20.06
CA PRO A 160 -12.60 12.03 19.56
C PRO A 160 -11.93 13.38 19.28
N THR A 161 -12.13 13.91 18.08
CA THR A 161 -11.50 15.14 17.54
C THR A 161 -11.96 16.43 18.25
N ARG A 162 -12.41 16.37 19.51
CA ARG A 162 -12.69 17.57 20.32
C ARG A 162 -12.24 17.34 21.76
N SER A 163 -11.20 18.07 22.15
CA SER A 163 -10.86 18.38 23.53
C SER A 163 -12.06 19.08 24.18
N THR A 164 -12.93 18.30 24.83
CA THR A 164 -13.89 18.80 25.81
C THR A 164 -13.58 18.13 27.13
N VAL A 165 -13.27 18.98 28.11
CA VAL A 165 -12.88 18.65 29.48
C VAL A 165 -13.95 17.78 30.13
N GLY A 166 -13.61 16.55 30.53
CA GLY A 166 -14.48 15.67 31.32
C GLY A 166 -14.40 14.20 30.90
N SER A 167 -13.72 13.39 31.72
CA SER A 167 -13.68 11.91 31.72
C SER A 167 -13.69 11.20 30.36
N ARG A 168 -12.51 10.93 29.81
CA ARG A 168 -12.32 10.04 28.65
C ARG A 168 -12.67 8.59 29.02
N GLN A 169 -13.72 8.04 28.43
CA GLN A 169 -13.77 6.60 28.17
C GLN A 169 -13.14 6.38 26.79
N GLU A 170 -11.88 5.96 26.78
CA GLU A 170 -11.22 5.43 25.58
C GLU A 170 -11.82 4.04 25.35
N THR A 171 -12.73 3.92 24.37
CA THR A 171 -13.35 2.63 24.05
C THR A 171 -12.45 1.89 23.08
N ASN A 172 -11.58 1.01 23.61
CA ASN A 172 -10.86 0.03 22.81
C ASN A 172 -11.87 -1.01 22.28
N ILE A 173 -11.91 -1.22 20.96
CA ILE A 173 -12.79 -2.20 20.30
C ILE A 173 -12.29 -3.64 20.41
N GLY A 174 -11.08 -3.85 20.94
CA GLY A 174 -10.43 -5.14 21.14
C GLY A 174 -9.79 -5.72 19.89
N THR A 175 -8.79 -6.58 20.10
CA THR A 175 -7.98 -7.23 19.06
C THR A 175 -8.79 -7.85 17.92
N PRO A 176 -9.83 -8.67 18.18
CA PRO A 176 -10.55 -9.34 17.09
C PRO A 176 -11.28 -8.37 16.16
N LEU A 177 -11.84 -7.29 16.71
CA LEU A 177 -12.54 -6.27 15.91
C LEU A 177 -11.57 -5.38 15.15
N THR A 178 -10.40 -5.08 15.72
CA THR A 178 -9.32 -4.35 15.02
C THR A 178 -8.82 -5.13 13.81
N VAL A 179 -8.52 -6.42 13.97
CA VAL A 179 -8.11 -7.28 12.85
C VAL A 179 -9.21 -7.41 11.80
N LEU A 180 -10.47 -7.61 12.23
CA LEU A 180 -11.61 -7.66 11.31
C LEU A 180 -11.75 -6.37 10.51
N TYR A 181 -11.56 -5.22 11.15
CA TYR A 181 -11.57 -3.92 10.48
C TYR A 181 -10.47 -3.83 9.43
N TRP A 182 -9.22 -4.18 9.74
CA TRP A 182 -8.13 -4.16 8.75
C TRP A 182 -8.42 -5.06 7.56
N VAL A 183 -8.97 -6.26 7.80
CA VAL A 183 -9.40 -7.17 6.72
C VAL A 183 -10.50 -6.54 5.85
N ILE A 184 -11.48 -5.87 6.47
CA ILE A 184 -12.53 -5.16 5.74
C ILE A 184 -11.94 -4.02 4.92
N GLU A 185 -11.02 -3.22 5.46
CA GLU A 185 -10.36 -2.13 4.74
C GLU A 185 -9.60 -2.63 3.50
N ILE A 186 -8.76 -3.66 3.66
CA ILE A 186 -8.04 -4.28 2.54
C ILE A 186 -9.04 -4.79 1.51
N GLY A 187 -10.08 -5.48 1.96
CA GLY A 187 -11.12 -6.03 1.10
C GLY A 187 -11.87 -4.96 0.30
N LEU A 188 -12.16 -3.81 0.92
CA LEU A 188 -12.79 -2.67 0.26
C LEU A 188 -11.87 -2.06 -0.79
N ILE A 189 -10.61 -1.79 -0.46
CA ILE A 189 -9.61 -1.25 -1.41
C ILE A 189 -9.47 -2.19 -2.61
N LEU A 190 -9.24 -3.47 -2.35
CA LEU A 190 -9.07 -4.50 -3.38
C LEU A 190 -10.30 -4.58 -4.28
N ARG A 191 -11.50 -4.64 -3.68
CA ARG A 191 -12.75 -4.74 -4.44
C ARG A 191 -12.98 -3.50 -5.30
N MET A 192 -12.77 -2.30 -4.77
CA MET A 192 -12.97 -1.06 -5.53
C MET A 192 -11.98 -0.96 -6.69
N VAL A 193 -10.70 -1.18 -6.42
CA VAL A 193 -9.63 -1.10 -7.43
C VAL A 193 -9.89 -2.11 -8.55
N VAL A 194 -10.17 -3.38 -8.22
CA VAL A 194 -10.41 -4.41 -9.23
C VAL A 194 -11.67 -4.12 -10.03
N LEU A 195 -12.80 -3.83 -9.39
CA LEU A 195 -14.07 -3.63 -10.11
C LEU A 195 -14.03 -2.41 -11.03
N MET A 196 -13.49 -1.29 -10.55
CA MET A 196 -13.43 -0.06 -11.35
C MET A 196 -12.39 -0.15 -12.45
N SER A 197 -11.24 -0.81 -12.22
CA SER A 197 -10.26 -1.06 -13.27
C SER A 197 -10.82 -1.96 -14.38
N ARG A 198 -11.61 -2.98 -14.01
CA ARG A 198 -12.35 -3.83 -14.97
C ARG A 198 -13.38 -3.03 -15.77
N ALA A 199 -14.09 -2.11 -15.12
CA ALA A 199 -15.05 -1.22 -15.81
C ALA A 199 -14.35 -0.31 -16.81
N ASN A 200 -13.21 0.28 -16.44
CA ASN A 200 -12.38 1.11 -17.33
C ASN A 200 -11.88 0.31 -18.54
N ALA A 201 -11.31 -0.87 -18.33
CA ALA A 201 -10.85 -1.74 -19.41
C ALA A 201 -11.96 -2.09 -20.42
N LYS A 202 -13.18 -2.41 -19.92
CA LYS A 202 -14.35 -2.67 -20.79
C LYS A 202 -14.76 -1.43 -21.60
N LYS A 203 -14.69 -0.24 -21.01
CA LYS A 203 -15.04 1.01 -21.68
C LYS A 203 -14.09 1.28 -22.86
N TYR A 204 -12.79 1.04 -22.69
CA TYR A 204 -11.80 1.16 -23.75
C TYR A 204 -11.99 0.12 -24.86
N HIS A 205 -12.25 -1.14 -24.50
CA HIS A 205 -12.53 -2.17 -25.49
C HIS A 205 -13.75 -1.82 -26.36
N ARG A 206 -14.84 -1.31 -25.76
CA ARG A 206 -16.03 -0.87 -26.50
C ARG A 206 -15.73 0.30 -27.45
N ALA A 207 -14.99 1.30 -26.98
CA ALA A 207 -14.61 2.46 -27.78
C ALA A 207 -13.77 2.07 -29.01
N ALA A 208 -12.85 1.10 -28.84
CA ALA A 208 -12.04 0.57 -29.93
C ALA A 208 -12.88 -0.18 -30.99
N VAL A 209 -13.94 -0.89 -30.57
CA VAL A 209 -14.83 -1.61 -31.49
C VAL A 209 -15.81 -0.68 -32.20
N SER A 210 -16.22 0.43 -31.57
CA SER A 210 -17.19 1.38 -32.14
C SER A 210 -16.59 2.42 -33.09
N SER A 211 -15.27 2.54 -33.20
CA SER A 211 -14.60 3.43 -34.16
C SER A 211 -13.85 2.69 -35.28
N PRO A 212 -14.52 1.83 -36.08
CA PRO A 212 -13.92 1.29 -37.30
C PRO A 212 -13.99 2.30 -38.47
N ALA A 213 -14.72 3.40 -38.33
CA ALA A 213 -15.01 4.35 -39.42
C ALA A 213 -13.98 5.48 -39.62
N GLU A 214 -13.01 5.65 -38.71
CA GLU A 214 -11.91 6.65 -38.85
C GLU A 214 -10.56 6.01 -39.25
N ALA A 215 -10.56 4.70 -39.55
CA ALA A 215 -9.35 3.94 -39.93
C ALA A 215 -9.29 3.57 -41.42
N LEU A 216 -10.19 4.13 -42.25
CA LEU A 216 -10.13 4.14 -43.72
C LEU A 216 -9.96 5.58 -44.19
#